data_AF-A0A9D6LXH2-F1
#
_entry.id   AF-A0A9D6LXH2-F1
#
_cell.length_a   1.000
_cell.length_b   1.000
_cell.length_c   1.000
_cell.angle_alpha   90.00
_cell.angle_beta   90.00
_cell.angle_gamma   90.00
#
_symmetry.space_group_name_H-M   'P 1'
#
loop_
_entity.id
_entity.type
_entity.pdbx_description
1 polymer ?
#
loop_
_entity_poly.entity_id
_entity_poly.type
_entity_poly.pdbx_seq_one_letter_code
_entity_poly.pdbx_strand_id
1 'polypeptide(L)'
;MSSYYGKHTRRAVNQYYSPDDFENQSPRSGIPFFLFFALLACIVGAVIVPGGLGAWVGYQELQEQNKGNAELHYQRGLGYLDENYPELAYTEFVIALKYDPTHAAARQKFDELDKSFGARSTPGAMHPR
;
A
#
# COMPACT_ATOMS: atom_id res chain seq x y z
N MET A 1 57.30 -73.89 56.07
CA MET A 1 55.97 -74.40 55.69
C MET A 1 54.95 -73.41 56.24
N SER A 2 54.04 -72.77 55.53
CA SER A 2 53.44 -73.04 54.22
C SER A 2 53.07 -71.72 53.53
N SER A 3 53.17 -71.75 52.20
CA SER A 3 52.75 -70.73 51.24
C SER A 3 51.23 -70.53 51.24
N TYR A 4 50.73 -69.30 51.08
CA TYR A 4 49.49 -69.04 50.34
C TYR A 4 49.55 -67.69 49.62
N TYR A 5 49.51 -67.77 48.29
CA TYR A 5 49.38 -66.68 47.32
C TYR A 5 47.89 -66.59 46.91
N GLY A 6 47.34 -65.38 46.74
CA GLY A 6 45.97 -65.17 46.22
C GLY A 6 45.62 -63.67 46.19
N LYS A 7 46.02 -62.87 45.20
CA LYS A 7 45.47 -62.72 43.83
C LYS A 7 43.99 -62.34 43.76
N HIS A 8 43.78 -61.12 43.24
CA HIS A 8 42.58 -60.56 42.59
C HIS A 8 41.37 -60.23 43.49
N THR A 9 40.93 -58.96 43.50
CA THR A 9 39.82 -58.51 42.64
C THR A 9 39.46 -57.03 42.83
N ARG A 10 39.36 -56.35 41.68
CA ARG A 10 38.51 -55.20 41.34
C ARG A 10 38.54 -53.98 42.27
N ARG A 11 39.25 -52.94 41.82
CA ARG A 11 38.87 -51.55 42.08
C ARG A 11 37.41 -51.37 41.64
N ALA A 12 36.48 -51.37 42.59
CA ALA A 12 35.17 -50.79 42.37
C ALA A 12 35.39 -49.29 42.19
N VAL A 13 35.51 -48.84 40.95
CA VAL A 13 35.29 -47.45 40.59
C VAL A 13 33.81 -47.20 40.81
N ASN A 14 33.42 -46.96 42.06
CA ASN A 14 32.17 -46.30 42.37
C ASN A 14 32.36 -44.86 41.93
N GLN A 15 32.12 -44.66 40.63
CA GLN A 15 31.96 -43.38 39.99
C GLN A 15 30.77 -42.72 40.66
N TYR A 16 31.07 -41.91 41.67
CA TYR A 16 30.12 -41.12 42.41
C TYR A 16 29.39 -40.26 41.38
N TYR A 17 28.12 -40.58 41.14
CA TYR A 17 27.25 -39.77 40.30
C TYR A 17 27.03 -38.46 41.04
N SER A 18 27.69 -37.39 40.61
CA SER A 18 27.51 -36.06 41.18
C SER A 18 26.15 -35.51 40.74
N PRO A 19 25.24 -35.18 41.68
CA PRO A 19 23.94 -34.60 41.35
C PRO A 19 24.04 -33.17 40.79
N ASP A 20 25.24 -32.62 40.67
CA ASP A 20 25.52 -31.22 40.31
C ASP A 20 25.60 -31.01 38.78
N ASP A 21 25.64 -32.08 37.98
CA ASP A 21 25.74 -32.01 36.50
C ASP A 21 24.39 -31.66 35.81
N PHE A 22 23.30 -31.58 36.57
CA PHE A 22 21.98 -31.18 36.05
C PHE A 22 21.79 -29.66 35.96
N GLU A 23 22.66 -28.86 36.59
CA GLU A 23 22.38 -27.44 36.81
C GLU A 23 22.83 -26.53 35.66
N ASN A 24 23.49 -27.07 34.62
CA ASN A 24 24.03 -26.20 33.57
C ASN A 24 24.03 -26.79 32.17
N GLN A 25 22.84 -27.20 31.72
CA GLN A 25 22.55 -27.28 30.29
C GLN A 25 21.46 -26.26 29.97
N SER A 26 21.80 -24.98 30.07
CA SER A 26 21.02 -23.93 29.40
C SER A 26 21.41 -23.95 27.92
N PRO A 27 20.56 -24.45 27.00
CA PRO A 27 20.91 -24.43 25.59
C PRO A 27 21.00 -22.96 25.18
N ARG A 28 22.18 -22.55 24.70
CA ARG A 28 22.38 -21.31 23.95
C ARG A 28 21.57 -21.38 22.65
N SER A 29 20.25 -21.32 22.76
CA SER A 29 19.36 -21.44 21.62
C SER A 29 18.91 -20.04 21.25
N GLY A 30 19.28 -19.59 20.06
CA GLY A 30 18.67 -18.41 19.41
C GLY A 30 17.24 -18.69 18.95
N ILE A 31 16.74 -19.91 19.18
CA ILE A 31 15.42 -20.40 18.83
C ILE A 31 14.30 -19.55 19.47
N PRO A 32 14.27 -19.25 20.78
CA PRO A 32 13.26 -18.37 21.37
C PRO A 32 13.24 -16.97 20.74
N PHE A 33 14.40 -16.39 20.43
CA PHE A 33 14.46 -15.10 19.75
C PHE A 33 13.91 -15.19 18.32
N PHE A 34 14.29 -16.23 17.57
CA PHE A 34 13.77 -16.48 16.23
C PHE A 34 12.24 -16.65 16.24
N LEU A 35 11.70 -17.44 17.17
CA LEU A 35 10.26 -17.65 17.33
C LEU A 35 9.53 -16.36 17.72
N PHE A 36 10.14 -15.53 18.58
CA PHE A 36 9.58 -14.25 18.98
C PHE A 36 9.49 -13.27 17.80
N PHE A 37 10.55 -13.14 16.99
CA PHE A 37 10.52 -12.30 15.80
C PHE A 37 9.59 -12.85 14.71
N ALA A 38 9.51 -14.18 14.54
CA ALA A 38 8.58 -14.81 13.63
C ALA A 38 7.12 -14.58 14.05
N LEU A 39 6.82 -14.67 15.35
CA LEU A 39 5.49 -14.36 15.90
C LEU A 39 5.13 -12.90 15.67
N LEU A 40 6.05 -11.97 15.97
CA LEU A 40 5.84 -10.55 15.72
C LEU A 40 5.58 -10.26 14.24
N ALA A 41 6.35 -10.87 13.33
CA ALA A 41 6.14 -10.72 11.89
C ALA A 41 4.76 -11.24 11.46
N CYS A 42 4.29 -12.36 12.02
CA CYS A 42 2.94 -12.87 11.75
C CYS A 42 1.84 -11.93 12.24
N ILE A 43 1.96 -11.39 13.46
CA ILE A 43 0.98 -10.46 14.02
C ILE A 43 0.94 -9.16 13.19
N VAL A 44 2.11 -8.62 12.85
CA VAL A 44 2.22 -7.42 12.02
C VAL A 44 1.65 -7.66 10.63
N GLY A 45 1.97 -8.80 9.99
CA GLY A 45 1.40 -9.19 8.71
C GLY A 45 -0.12 -9.32 8.75
N ALA A 46 -0.66 -9.91 9.82
CA ALA A 46 -2.10 -10.07 10.00
C ALA A 46 -2.86 -8.74 10.15
N VAL A 47 -2.19 -7.66 10.56
CA VAL A 47 -2.80 -6.31 10.66
C VAL A 47 -2.55 -5.48 9.40
N ILE A 48 -1.32 -5.49 8.87
CA ILE A 48 -0.93 -4.69 7.71
C ILE A 48 -1.57 -5.20 6.43
N VAL A 49 -1.65 -6.52 6.23
CA VAL A 49 -2.17 -7.08 4.97
C VAL A 49 -3.65 -6.73 4.76
N PRO A 50 -4.57 -6.93 5.73
CA PRO A 50 -5.96 -6.52 5.57
C PRO A 50 -6.12 -5.00 5.48
N GLY A 51 -5.38 -4.23 6.28
CA GLY A 51 -5.43 -2.77 6.27
C GLY A 51 -4.95 -2.17 4.95
N GLY A 52 -3.87 -2.70 4.39
CA GLY A 52 -3.32 -2.31 3.09
C GLY A 52 -4.23 -2.69 1.93
N LEU A 53 -4.82 -3.89 1.95
CA LEU A 53 -5.79 -4.33 0.95
C LEU A 53 -7.05 -3.46 0.96
N GLY A 54 -7.61 -3.17 2.13
CA GLY A 54 -8.79 -2.31 2.25
C GLY A 54 -8.56 -0.90 1.73
N ALA A 55 -7.41 -0.30 2.05
CA ALA A 55 -7.04 1.03 1.55
C ALA A 55 -6.84 1.04 0.02
N TRP A 56 -6.23 -0.01 -0.55
CA TRP A 56 -6.01 -0.10 -1.99
C TRP A 56 -7.30 -0.26 -2.78
N VAL A 57 -8.21 -1.14 -2.33
CA VAL A 57 -9.52 -1.34 -2.97
C VAL A 57 -10.37 -0.07 -2.90
N GLY A 58 -10.44 0.58 -1.74
CA GLY A 58 -11.19 1.84 -1.61
C GLY A 58 -10.65 2.96 -2.50
N TYR A 59 -9.33 2.99 -2.74
CA TYR A 59 -8.72 3.98 -3.64
C TYR A 59 -9.12 3.75 -5.10
N GLN A 60 -9.29 2.49 -5.53
CA GLN A 60 -9.72 2.20 -6.90
C GLN A 60 -11.15 2.65 -7.17
N GLU A 61 -12.07 2.40 -6.25
CA GLU A 61 -13.47 2.78 -6.43
C GLU A 61 -13.64 4.30 -6.56
N LEU A 62 -12.92 5.09 -5.75
CA LEU A 62 -12.91 6.55 -5.86
C LEU A 62 -12.37 7.02 -7.21
N GLN A 63 -11.34 6.36 -7.73
CA GLN A 63 -10.77 6.70 -9.03
C GLN A 63 -11.74 6.36 -10.18
N GLU A 64 -12.41 5.22 -10.11
CA GLU A 64 -13.42 4.83 -11.11
C GLU A 64 -14.63 5.77 -11.08
N GLN A 65 -15.13 6.12 -9.89
CA GLN A 65 -16.21 7.08 -9.74
C GLN A 65 -15.83 8.46 -10.29
N ASN A 66 -14.62 8.94 -10.00
CA ASN A 66 -14.13 10.21 -10.54
C ASN A 66 -14.04 10.20 -12.07
N LYS A 67 -13.52 9.12 -12.66
CA LYS A 67 -13.50 8.96 -14.13
C LYS A 67 -14.91 8.95 -14.72
N GLY A 68 -15.85 8.26 -14.08
CA GLY A 68 -17.25 8.24 -14.50
C GLY A 68 -17.90 9.62 -14.43
N ASN A 69 -17.66 10.38 -13.36
CA ASN A 69 -18.15 11.75 -13.22
C ASN A 69 -17.53 12.69 -14.26
N ALA A 70 -16.22 12.54 -14.53
CA ALA A 70 -15.55 13.30 -15.58
C ALA A 70 -16.18 13.04 -16.95
N GLU A 71 -16.44 11.77 -17.28
CA GLU A 71 -17.09 11.39 -18.53
C GLU A 71 -18.52 11.94 -18.64
N LEU A 72 -19.30 11.88 -17.57
CA LEU A 72 -20.66 12.45 -17.55
C LEU A 72 -20.66 13.94 -17.88
N HIS A 73 -19.78 14.71 -17.22
CA HIS A 73 -19.65 16.15 -17.46
C HIS A 73 -19.11 16.44 -18.87
N TYR A 74 -18.17 15.64 -19.37
CA TYR A 74 -17.70 15.74 -20.76
C TYR A 74 -18.85 15.57 -21.77
N GLN A 75 -19.66 14.52 -21.62
CA GLN A 75 -20.80 14.26 -22.51
C GLN A 75 -21.85 15.37 -22.45
N ARG A 76 -22.13 15.92 -21.25
CA ARG A 76 -23.01 17.09 -21.12
C ARG A 76 -22.45 18.32 -21.82
N GLY A 77 -21.14 18.55 -21.73
CA GLY A 77 -20.45 19.61 -22.46
C GLY A 77 -20.60 19.46 -23.98
N LEU A 78 -20.49 18.24 -24.51
CA LEU A 78 -20.76 17.97 -25.93
C LEU A 78 -22.21 18.29 -26.31
N GLY A 79 -23.18 17.89 -25.48
CA GLY A 79 -24.59 18.24 -25.70
C GLY A 79 -24.82 19.75 -25.79
N TYR A 80 -24.19 20.53 -24.91
CA TYR A 80 -24.26 22.00 -24.99
C TYR A 80 -23.58 22.57 -26.26
N LEU A 81 -22.52 21.93 -26.77
CA LEU A 81 -21.94 22.34 -28.06
C LEU A 81 -22.89 22.08 -29.22
N ASP A 82 -23.56 20.93 -29.22
CA ASP A 82 -24.55 20.57 -30.25
C ASP A 82 -25.76 21.53 -30.24
N GLU A 83 -26.12 22.02 -29.05
CA GLU A 83 -27.15 23.06 -28.85
C GLU A 83 -26.64 24.49 -29.07
N ASN A 84 -25.37 24.67 -29.46
CA ASN A 84 -24.72 25.95 -29.72
C ASN A 84 -24.64 26.89 -28.48
N TYR A 85 -24.45 26.31 -27.29
CA TYR A 85 -24.20 27.00 -26.02
C TYR A 85 -22.75 26.79 -25.53
N PRO A 86 -21.74 27.45 -26.16
CA PRO A 86 -20.34 27.19 -25.87
C PRO A 86 -19.91 27.60 -24.45
N GLU A 87 -20.54 28.60 -23.83
CA GLU A 87 -20.23 29.04 -22.46
C GLU A 87 -20.63 27.99 -21.41
N LEU A 88 -21.77 27.32 -21.63
CA LEU A 88 -22.21 26.21 -20.77
C LEU A 88 -21.32 24.98 -20.99
N ALA A 89 -21.00 24.66 -22.24
CA ALA A 89 -20.09 23.58 -22.57
C ALA A 89 -18.71 23.74 -21.92
N TYR A 90 -18.15 24.96 -21.94
CA TYR A 90 -16.90 25.29 -21.29
C TYR A 90 -16.92 24.97 -19.80
N THR A 91 -18.00 25.36 -19.12
CA THR A 91 -18.16 25.10 -17.68
C THR A 91 -18.21 23.60 -17.40
N GLU A 92 -18.94 22.83 -18.20
CA GLU A 92 -18.99 21.37 -18.06
C GLU A 92 -17.62 20.71 -18.28
N PHE A 93 -16.82 21.17 -19.25
CA PHE A 93 -15.46 20.65 -19.45
C PHE A 93 -14.51 20.99 -18.30
N VAL A 94 -14.64 22.17 -17.69
CA VAL A 94 -13.89 22.53 -16.47
C VAL A 94 -14.25 21.57 -15.33
N ILE A 95 -15.52 21.23 -15.17
CA ILE A 95 -15.97 20.29 -14.14
C ILE A 95 -15.43 18.88 -14.44
N ALA A 96 -15.45 18.44 -15.71
CA ALA A 96 -14.89 17.15 -16.11
C ALA A 96 -13.41 17.04 -15.72
N LEU A 97 -12.61 18.07 -16.00
CA LEU A 97 -11.19 18.14 -15.65
C LEU A 97 -10.93 18.26 -14.14
N LYS A 98 -11.91 18.73 -13.37
CA LYS A 98 -11.82 18.74 -11.90
C LYS A 98 -11.95 17.34 -11.31
N TYR A 99 -12.77 16.48 -11.91
CA TYR A 99 -12.88 15.06 -11.51
C TYR A 99 -11.72 14.21 -12.03
N ASP A 100 -11.35 14.38 -13.30
CA ASP A 100 -10.20 13.72 -13.91
C ASP A 100 -9.33 14.74 -14.66
N PRO A 101 -8.25 15.26 -14.03
CA PRO A 101 -7.32 16.18 -14.68
C PRO A 101 -6.59 15.60 -15.90
N THR A 102 -6.63 14.28 -16.08
CA THR A 102 -5.98 13.57 -17.19
C THR A 102 -6.94 13.22 -18.33
N HIS A 103 -8.22 13.64 -18.26
CA HIS A 103 -9.21 13.41 -19.31
C HIS A 103 -8.86 14.18 -20.59
N ALA A 104 -8.17 13.51 -21.50
CA ALA A 104 -7.56 14.14 -22.67
C ALA A 104 -8.59 14.79 -23.61
N ALA A 105 -9.76 14.17 -23.79
CA ALA A 105 -10.79 14.70 -24.69
C ALA A 105 -11.46 15.96 -24.11
N ALA A 106 -11.78 15.95 -22.81
CA ALA A 106 -12.27 17.14 -22.13
C ALA A 106 -11.24 18.27 -22.16
N ARG A 107 -9.94 17.95 -21.99
CA ARG A 107 -8.86 18.93 -22.05
C ARG A 107 -8.77 19.59 -23.42
N GLN A 108 -8.82 18.80 -24.48
CA GLN A 108 -8.78 19.31 -25.85
C GLN A 108 -9.95 20.26 -26.12
N LYS A 109 -11.17 19.90 -25.71
CA LYS A 109 -12.35 20.73 -25.91
C LYS A 109 -12.35 22.01 -25.07
N PHE A 110 -11.86 21.92 -23.84
CA PHE A 110 -11.61 23.09 -23.01
C PHE A 110 -10.64 24.07 -23.67
N ASP A 111 -9.46 23.58 -24.12
CA ASP A 111 -8.44 24.45 -24.73
C ASP A 111 -8.93 25.06 -26.06
N GLU A 112 -9.77 24.35 -26.82
CA GLU A 112 -10.43 24.86 -28.03
C GLU A 112 -11.36 26.05 -27.70
N LEU A 113 -12.23 25.87 -26.71
CA LEU A 113 -13.18 26.90 -26.30
C LEU A 113 -12.50 28.10 -25.64
N ASP A 114 -11.49 27.88 -24.79
CA ASP A 114 -10.72 28.94 -24.13
C ASP A 114 -10.10 29.90 -25.15
N LYS A 115 -9.45 29.35 -26.20
CA LYS A 115 -8.94 30.14 -27.33
C LYS A 115 -10.04 30.89 -28.05
N SER A 116 -11.20 30.27 -28.26
CA SER A 116 -12.34 30.92 -28.92
C SER A 116 -12.88 32.11 -28.13
N PHE A 117 -12.92 32.02 -26.80
CA PHE A 117 -13.36 33.11 -25.92
C PHE A 117 -12.31 34.22 -25.86
N GLY A 118 -11.03 33.86 -25.79
CA GLY A 118 -9.93 34.82 -25.89
C GLY A 118 -10.00 35.62 -27.19
N ALA A 119 -10.18 34.95 -28.32
CA ALA A 119 -10.30 35.57 -29.65
C ALA A 119 -11.54 36.47 -29.77
N ARG A 120 -12.71 36.03 -29.27
CA ARG A 120 -13.94 36.83 -29.21
C ARG A 120 -13.81 38.08 -28.34
N SER A 121 -12.96 38.03 -27.32
CA SER A 121 -12.66 39.18 -26.46
C SER A 121 -11.68 40.18 -27.12
N THR A 122 -11.06 39.82 -28.25
CA THR A 122 -10.00 40.62 -28.91
C THR A 122 -10.26 41.07 -30.37
N PRO A 123 -11.46 41.57 -30.74
CA PRO A 123 -11.53 42.52 -31.85
C PRO A 123 -12.15 43.86 -31.38
N GLY A 124 -11.36 44.68 -30.69
CA GLY A 124 -11.60 46.13 -30.56
C GLY A 124 -12.00 46.70 -29.19
N ALA A 125 -12.26 45.92 -28.14
CA ALA A 125 -12.71 46.48 -26.87
C ALA A 125 -11.64 46.42 -25.76
N MET A 126 -10.98 47.55 -25.57
CA MET A 126 -10.54 48.00 -24.25
C MET A 126 -11.70 47.85 -23.27
N HIS A 127 -11.57 47.02 -22.22
CA HIS A 127 -12.42 47.10 -21.03
C HIS A 127 -11.77 48.09 -20.06
N PRO A 128 -12.28 49.32 -19.91
CA PRO A 128 -11.81 50.21 -18.85
C PRO A 128 -12.53 49.86 -17.56
N ARG A 129 -11.71 49.45 -16.59
CA ARG A 129 -11.91 49.40 -15.13
C ARG A 129 -12.99 48.48 -14.56
#